data_AF-A0A7W5HFK3-F1
#
_entry.id   AF-A0A7W5HFK3-F1
#
_cell.length_a   1.000
_cell.length_b   1.000
_cell.length_c   1.000
_cell.angle_alpha   90.00
_cell.angle_beta   90.00
_cell.angle_gamma   90.00
#
_symmetry.space_group_name_H-M   'P 1'
#
loop_
_entity.id
_entity.type
_entity.pdbx_description
1 polymer ?
#
loop_
_entity_poly.entity_id
_entity_poly.type
_entity_poly.pdbx_seq_one_letter_code
_entity_poly.pdbx_strand_id
1 'polypeptide(L)'
;MSHRSHVTASFPTARISSPAGGLPVEVSLIAQLGHGAGSQLVASSLLRQQAHAHFIDELDEPSARLGGTHLEHGDATSLYTFAVGANGHPFHRHAGHRVFTAVSGSAGAQLRFSTATLEDMAADPANFLRSLRFIDVPPDSLFTVRFGGGTWHQFAPLGGASTHPAFFALSCHTNELGGDLSESLLRQVMANEASIPALTEVLPECVTQLMASMSAGQLHVPTVALSLEAAPGSLQGKLCGFARRVVGASRAALARFGRAGGFLRESGGRQTVIEMDHPADGSLLRDQFTEGFDHEDAFVLTLAAKQATDASASALLASLLDAFVSHPPVGVSRMMALRNMLVRPLGLRTSSLACPVSSLLGHSDRALFAGRFPVIDQRVSDKDRYAEVILGADDKHLRFRSCVAVRVTDGRVDLMLGTRVRCKNTFGRLYLRLIDGVHRRYVSPVMLRAAAETAFVPRAAPRVVMVSMPQA
;
A
#
# COMPACT_ATOMS: atom_id res chain seq x y z
N MET A 1 -51.63 -9.41 -3.55
CA MET A 1 -50.38 -10.01 -4.07
C MET A 1 -49.63 -10.66 -2.92
N SER A 2 -49.20 -11.91 -3.07
CA SER A 2 -48.55 -12.65 -1.97
C SER A 2 -47.06 -12.32 -1.95
N HIS A 3 -46.64 -11.38 -1.10
CA HIS A 3 -45.23 -11.23 -0.74
C HIS A 3 -44.85 -12.43 0.13
N ARG A 4 -44.18 -13.44 -0.47
CA ARG A 4 -43.65 -14.57 0.28
C ARG A 4 -42.19 -14.31 0.62
N SER A 5 -41.94 -13.93 1.87
CA SER A 5 -40.60 -13.95 2.44
C SER A 5 -40.25 -15.39 2.78
N HIS A 6 -39.10 -15.87 2.29
CA HIS A 6 -38.58 -17.19 2.62
C HIS A 6 -37.30 -17.04 3.44
N VAL A 7 -37.19 -17.80 4.53
CA VAL A 7 -35.99 -17.83 5.37
C VAL A 7 -34.95 -18.70 4.67
N THR A 8 -33.71 -18.21 4.58
CA THR A 8 -32.55 -18.96 4.09
C THR A 8 -31.57 -19.16 5.23
N ALA A 9 -30.93 -20.33 5.29
CA ALA A 9 -29.86 -20.64 6.25
C ALA A 9 -28.47 -20.20 5.75
N SER A 10 -28.39 -19.59 4.56
CA SER A 10 -27.16 -19.15 3.90
C SER A 10 -27.26 -17.68 3.49
N PHE A 11 -26.30 -17.19 2.69
CA PHE A 11 -26.30 -15.83 2.16
C PHE A 11 -27.55 -15.60 1.28
N PRO A 12 -28.42 -14.62 1.62
CA PRO A 12 -29.53 -14.22 0.77
C PRO A 12 -29.01 -13.85 -0.62
N THR A 13 -29.49 -14.57 -1.63
CA THR A 13 -28.97 -14.46 -3.00
C THR A 13 -30.11 -14.28 -3.98
N ALA A 14 -29.98 -13.32 -4.88
CA ALA A 14 -30.85 -13.13 -6.03
C ALA A 14 -30.11 -13.56 -7.30
N ARG A 15 -30.84 -14.24 -8.19
CA ARG A 15 -30.32 -14.66 -9.49
C ARG A 15 -31.30 -14.28 -10.58
N ILE A 16 -30.83 -13.55 -11.60
CA ILE A 16 -31.59 -13.23 -12.80
C ILE A 16 -30.95 -14.01 -13.94
N SER A 17 -31.70 -14.97 -14.50
CA SER A 17 -31.26 -15.75 -15.66
C SER A 17 -31.13 -14.86 -16.89
N SER A 18 -30.18 -15.19 -17.77
CA SER A 18 -30.02 -14.55 -19.08
C SER A 18 -30.64 -15.44 -20.16
N PRO A 19 -31.85 -15.12 -20.69
CA PRO A 19 -32.54 -15.97 -21.67
C PRO A 19 -31.78 -16.11 -22.98
N ALA A 20 -30.96 -15.11 -23.34
CA ALA A 20 -30.13 -15.08 -24.54
C ALA A 20 -28.80 -15.85 -24.41
N GLY A 21 -28.64 -16.74 -23.42
CA GLY A 21 -27.46 -17.63 -23.29
C GLY A 21 -26.23 -17.03 -22.60
N GLY A 22 -26.26 -15.75 -22.21
CA GLY A 22 -25.21 -15.11 -21.40
C GLY A 22 -25.12 -15.58 -19.93
N LEU A 23 -24.14 -15.06 -19.19
CA LEU A 23 -24.01 -15.31 -17.75
C LEU A 23 -25.21 -14.69 -16.98
N PRO A 24 -25.71 -15.36 -15.93
CA PRO A 24 -26.75 -14.78 -15.09
C PRO A 24 -26.23 -13.57 -14.31
N VAL A 25 -27.14 -12.70 -13.90
CA VAL A 25 -26.87 -11.72 -12.83
C VAL A 25 -27.00 -12.44 -11.50
N GLU A 26 -26.00 -12.32 -10.65
CA GLU A 26 -25.96 -12.92 -9.32
C GLU A 26 -25.62 -11.84 -8.31
N VAL A 27 -26.46 -11.70 -7.28
CA VAL A 27 -26.26 -10.76 -6.19
C VAL A 27 -26.38 -11.49 -4.87
N SER A 28 -25.33 -11.46 -4.05
CA SER A 28 -25.33 -12.12 -2.74
C SER A 28 -25.06 -11.11 -1.62
N LEU A 29 -25.91 -11.14 -0.60
CA LEU A 29 -25.77 -10.33 0.60
C LEU A 29 -24.87 -11.05 1.61
N ILE A 30 -23.75 -10.44 1.98
CA ILE A 30 -22.67 -11.08 2.75
C ILE A 30 -22.74 -10.73 4.23
N ALA A 31 -22.83 -9.45 4.55
CA ALA A 31 -22.78 -8.99 5.93
C ALA A 31 -23.58 -7.72 6.13
N GLN A 32 -24.12 -7.57 7.35
CA GLN A 32 -24.74 -6.35 7.81
C GLN A 32 -23.72 -5.57 8.65
N LEU A 33 -23.50 -4.31 8.31
CA LEU A 33 -22.61 -3.41 9.04
C LEU A 33 -23.37 -2.66 10.15
N GLY A 34 -22.61 -2.00 11.03
CA GLY A 34 -23.18 -1.14 12.06
C GLY A 34 -23.97 0.04 11.49
N HIS A 35 -24.85 0.61 12.31
CA HIS A 35 -25.73 1.69 11.89
C HIS A 35 -24.94 2.91 11.39
N GLY A 36 -25.25 3.35 10.17
CA GLY A 36 -24.61 4.49 9.52
C GLY A 36 -23.21 4.22 8.97
N ALA A 37 -22.69 2.99 9.09
CA ALA A 37 -21.35 2.65 8.65
C ALA A 37 -21.20 2.72 7.11
N GLY A 38 -22.26 2.41 6.37
CA GLY A 38 -22.28 2.46 4.92
C GLY A 38 -21.98 3.86 4.39
N SER A 39 -22.79 4.85 4.77
CA SER A 39 -22.57 6.24 4.32
C SER A 39 -21.23 6.82 4.79
N GLN A 40 -20.76 6.43 5.98
CA GLN A 40 -19.43 6.82 6.47
C GLN A 40 -18.32 6.26 5.58
N LEU A 41 -18.41 4.97 5.23
CA LEU A 41 -17.44 4.31 4.37
C LEU A 41 -17.43 4.95 2.98
N VAL A 42 -18.59 5.18 2.37
CA VAL A 42 -18.68 5.83 1.07
C VAL A 42 -18.02 7.21 1.12
N ALA A 43 -18.37 8.04 2.11
CA ALA A 43 -17.82 9.39 2.25
C ALA A 43 -16.28 9.41 2.40
N SER A 44 -15.74 8.56 3.28
CA SER A 44 -14.29 8.50 3.51
C SER A 44 -13.52 7.87 2.34
N SER A 45 -14.12 6.90 1.63
CA SER A 45 -13.49 6.24 0.49
C SER A 45 -13.48 7.14 -0.74
N LEU A 46 -14.54 7.91 -0.97
CA LEU A 46 -14.61 8.89 -2.04
C LEU A 46 -13.50 9.96 -1.93
N LEU A 47 -13.19 10.43 -0.72
CA LEU A 47 -12.06 11.36 -0.50
C LEU A 47 -10.72 10.75 -0.95
N ARG A 48 -10.49 9.45 -0.70
CA ARG A 48 -9.26 8.76 -1.16
C ARG A 48 -9.29 8.51 -2.66
N GLN A 49 -10.46 8.17 -3.20
CA GLN A 49 -10.66 7.94 -4.63
C GLN A 49 -10.36 9.21 -5.43
N GLN A 50 -10.88 10.36 -5.00
CA GLN A 50 -10.62 11.67 -5.62
C GLN A 50 -9.14 12.08 -5.57
N ALA A 51 -8.42 11.66 -4.54
CA ALA A 51 -6.98 11.91 -4.41
C ALA A 51 -6.10 10.93 -5.20
N HIS A 52 -6.69 9.93 -5.87
CA HIS A 52 -5.95 8.89 -6.58
C HIS A 52 -5.44 9.39 -7.95
N ALA A 53 -4.24 8.98 -8.35
CA ALA A 53 -3.59 9.46 -9.58
C ALA A 53 -4.34 9.10 -10.89
N HIS A 54 -5.15 8.04 -10.84
CA HIS A 54 -5.97 7.56 -11.95
C HIS A 54 -7.47 7.76 -11.69
N PHE A 55 -7.84 8.88 -11.05
CA PHE A 55 -9.22 9.25 -10.79
C PHE A 55 -9.89 9.83 -12.04
N ILE A 56 -11.13 9.41 -12.29
CA ILE A 56 -11.99 9.88 -13.39
C ILE A 56 -13.41 10.08 -12.84
N ASP A 57 -13.99 11.25 -13.05
CA ASP A 57 -15.35 11.60 -12.61
C ASP A 57 -16.25 11.82 -13.84
N GLU A 58 -16.84 10.73 -14.34
CA GLU A 58 -17.68 10.73 -15.53
C GLU A 58 -18.89 9.79 -15.32
N LEU A 59 -19.97 10.03 -16.08
CA LEU A 59 -21.20 9.21 -16.09
C LEU A 59 -21.87 9.04 -14.72
N ASP A 60 -21.75 10.03 -13.83
CA ASP A 60 -22.22 9.94 -12.43
C ASP A 60 -21.67 8.72 -11.66
N GLU A 61 -20.53 8.21 -12.13
CA GLU A 61 -19.83 7.04 -11.60
C GLU A 61 -18.34 7.35 -11.40
N PRO A 62 -17.99 8.18 -10.40
CA PRO A 62 -16.60 8.48 -10.08
C PRO A 62 -15.83 7.19 -9.82
N SER A 63 -14.71 7.03 -10.52
CA SER A 63 -13.91 5.81 -10.52
C SER A 63 -12.42 6.10 -10.36
N ALA A 64 -11.68 5.12 -9.85
CA ALA A 64 -10.22 5.18 -9.85
C ALA A 64 -9.62 3.79 -10.08
N ARG A 65 -8.68 3.70 -11.03
CA ARG A 65 -7.96 2.45 -11.31
C ARG A 65 -6.87 2.20 -10.28
N LEU A 66 -7.02 1.16 -9.48
CA LEU A 66 -6.04 0.74 -8.46
C LEU A 66 -4.95 -0.17 -9.04
N GLY A 67 -5.29 -0.96 -10.04
CA GLY A 67 -4.38 -1.87 -10.75
C GLY A 67 -4.75 -1.96 -12.22
N GLY A 68 -3.75 -1.83 -13.09
CA GLY A 68 -3.92 -1.96 -14.54
C GLY A 68 -3.50 -3.34 -15.05
N THR A 69 -3.69 -3.56 -16.34
CA THR A 69 -3.32 -4.82 -17.01
C THR A 69 -1.80 -4.96 -17.14
N HIS A 70 -1.31 -6.19 -17.13
CA HIS A 70 0.07 -6.59 -17.40
C HIS A 70 0.09 -7.63 -18.53
N LEU A 71 -0.30 -7.20 -19.73
CA LEU A 71 -0.48 -8.07 -20.89
C LEU A 71 0.82 -8.75 -21.33
N GLU A 72 1.96 -8.10 -21.11
CA GLU A 72 3.30 -8.66 -21.35
C GLU A 72 3.59 -9.89 -20.47
N HIS A 73 2.83 -10.07 -19.38
CA HIS A 73 2.87 -11.23 -18.49
C HIS A 73 1.63 -12.13 -18.63
N GLY A 74 0.77 -11.88 -19.62
CA GLY A 74 -0.48 -12.63 -19.83
C GLY A 74 -1.61 -12.28 -18.86
N ASP A 75 -1.51 -11.15 -18.14
CA ASP A 75 -2.54 -10.70 -17.19
C ASP A 75 -3.37 -9.55 -17.79
N ALA A 76 -4.61 -9.87 -18.16
CA ALA A 76 -5.59 -8.91 -18.68
C ALA A 76 -6.56 -8.41 -17.60
N THR A 77 -6.29 -8.67 -16.32
CA THR A 77 -7.14 -8.21 -15.22
C THR A 77 -6.85 -6.75 -14.87
N SER A 78 -7.88 -6.08 -14.37
CA SER A 78 -7.73 -4.73 -13.82
C SER A 78 -8.67 -4.54 -12.64
N LEU A 79 -8.31 -3.60 -11.77
CA LEU A 79 -9.00 -3.34 -10.52
C LEU A 79 -9.36 -1.87 -10.41
N TYR A 80 -10.64 -1.59 -10.21
CA TYR A 80 -11.17 -0.24 -10.06
C TYR A 80 -11.92 -0.10 -8.75
N THR A 81 -11.92 1.12 -8.22
CA THR A 81 -12.98 1.57 -7.33
C THR A 81 -13.98 2.36 -8.11
N PHE A 82 -15.26 2.29 -7.74
CA PHE A 82 -16.29 3.20 -8.23
C PHE A 82 -17.31 3.51 -7.14
N ALA A 83 -17.96 4.66 -7.22
CA ALA A 83 -19.01 5.04 -6.29
C ALA A 83 -20.29 5.41 -7.03
N VAL A 84 -21.44 5.11 -6.43
CA VAL A 84 -22.74 5.48 -6.94
C VAL A 84 -23.39 6.44 -5.96
N GLY A 85 -23.60 7.67 -6.41
CA GLY A 85 -24.08 8.78 -5.60
C GLY A 85 -25.56 8.70 -5.22
N ALA A 86 -26.04 9.80 -4.65
CA ALA A 86 -27.44 10.00 -4.27
C ALA A 86 -28.42 10.02 -5.47
N ASN A 87 -27.91 10.33 -6.66
CA ASN A 87 -28.70 10.42 -7.89
C ASN A 87 -28.73 9.10 -8.68
N GLY A 88 -27.94 8.10 -8.26
CA GLY A 88 -27.64 6.94 -9.10
C GLY A 88 -26.74 7.32 -10.28
N HIS A 89 -26.75 6.48 -11.31
CA HIS A 89 -26.07 6.71 -12.59
C HIS A 89 -27.01 6.35 -13.76
N PRO A 90 -26.76 6.79 -15.00
CA PRO A 90 -27.57 6.39 -16.15
C PRO A 90 -27.49 4.89 -16.44
N PHE A 91 -28.54 4.34 -17.08
CA PHE A 91 -28.49 2.97 -17.58
C PHE A 91 -27.40 2.82 -18.62
N HIS A 92 -26.57 1.81 -18.42
CA HIS A 92 -25.49 1.51 -19.34
C HIS A 92 -25.15 0.01 -19.35
N ARG A 93 -24.27 -0.38 -20.26
CA ARG A 93 -23.70 -1.72 -20.35
C ARG A 93 -22.21 -1.65 -20.59
N HIS A 94 -21.52 -2.77 -20.38
CA HIS A 94 -20.13 -2.95 -20.77
C HIS A 94 -19.95 -4.19 -21.63
N ALA A 95 -18.95 -4.20 -22.50
CA ALA A 95 -18.60 -5.36 -23.32
C ALA A 95 -18.09 -6.55 -22.47
N GLY A 96 -17.31 -6.26 -21.43
CA GLY A 96 -16.73 -7.26 -20.55
C GLY A 96 -17.62 -7.66 -19.37
N HIS A 97 -17.35 -8.84 -18.83
CA HIS A 97 -17.93 -9.30 -17.56
C HIS A 97 -17.50 -8.41 -16.38
N ARG A 98 -18.38 -8.27 -15.39
CA ARG A 98 -18.13 -7.47 -14.17
C ARG A 98 -18.35 -8.31 -12.92
N VAL A 99 -17.37 -8.25 -12.02
CA VAL A 99 -17.47 -8.76 -10.64
C VAL A 99 -17.12 -7.63 -9.72
N PHE A 100 -18.01 -7.28 -8.80
CA PHE A 100 -17.67 -6.29 -7.80
C PHE A 100 -18.21 -6.64 -6.43
N THR A 101 -17.51 -6.14 -5.42
CA THR A 101 -17.94 -6.17 -4.03
C THR A 101 -18.20 -4.74 -3.59
N ALA A 102 -19.34 -4.50 -2.96
CA ALA A 102 -19.81 -3.16 -2.62
C ALA A 102 -20.35 -3.07 -1.20
N VAL A 103 -20.28 -1.86 -0.66
CA VAL A 103 -20.92 -1.51 0.61
C VAL A 103 -22.03 -0.49 0.35
N SER A 104 -23.26 -0.88 0.64
CA SER A 104 -24.43 -0.01 0.49
C SER A 104 -24.39 1.16 1.46
N GLY A 105 -24.87 2.32 1.01
CA GLY A 105 -25.09 3.48 1.85
C GLY A 105 -26.19 3.23 2.89
N SER A 106 -26.38 4.18 3.78
CA SER A 106 -27.27 4.00 4.94
C SER A 106 -28.75 4.16 4.61
N ALA A 107 -29.10 4.36 3.33
CA ALA A 107 -30.46 4.20 2.81
C ALA A 107 -30.68 2.87 2.06
N GLY A 108 -29.62 2.09 1.79
CA GLY A 108 -29.69 0.92 0.91
C GLY A 108 -29.54 1.29 -0.56
N ALA A 109 -29.52 0.27 -1.41
CA ALA A 109 -29.37 0.42 -2.85
C ALA A 109 -30.42 -0.42 -3.59
N GLN A 110 -30.84 0.06 -4.76
CA GLN A 110 -31.61 -0.71 -5.72
C GLN A 110 -30.75 -0.96 -6.94
N LEU A 111 -30.56 -2.25 -7.25
CA LEU A 111 -29.84 -2.69 -8.44
C LEU A 111 -30.85 -3.04 -9.53
N ARG A 112 -30.75 -2.39 -10.67
CA ARG A 112 -31.69 -2.54 -11.79
C ARG A 112 -30.96 -3.18 -12.95
N PHE A 113 -31.54 -4.24 -13.50
CA PHE A 113 -30.97 -4.98 -14.62
C PHE A 113 -32.03 -5.19 -15.70
N SER A 114 -31.61 -5.12 -16.97
CA SER A 114 -32.40 -5.62 -18.09
C SER A 114 -31.54 -6.54 -18.94
N THR A 115 -32.08 -7.72 -19.25
CA THR A 115 -31.44 -8.74 -20.08
C THR A 115 -31.83 -8.63 -21.56
N ALA A 116 -32.52 -7.55 -21.96
CA ALA A 116 -32.87 -7.30 -23.35
C ALA A 116 -31.63 -7.07 -24.22
N THR A 117 -31.57 -7.73 -25.37
CA THR A 117 -30.50 -7.53 -26.35
C THR A 117 -30.75 -6.27 -27.19
N LEU A 118 -29.72 -5.82 -27.92
CA LEU A 118 -29.91 -4.74 -28.90
C LEU A 118 -30.93 -5.11 -29.98
N GLU A 119 -30.93 -6.38 -30.43
CA GLU A 119 -31.88 -6.89 -31.42
C GLU A 119 -33.32 -6.86 -30.87
N ASP A 120 -33.52 -7.27 -29.62
CA ASP A 120 -34.83 -7.21 -28.96
C ASP A 120 -35.36 -5.77 -28.89
N MET A 121 -34.50 -4.82 -28.53
CA MET A 121 -34.87 -3.41 -28.41
C MET A 121 -35.09 -2.74 -29.76
N ALA A 122 -34.36 -3.15 -30.79
CA ALA A 122 -34.58 -2.67 -32.16
C ALA A 122 -35.92 -3.17 -32.73
N ALA A 123 -36.32 -4.40 -32.39
CA ALA A 123 -37.61 -4.95 -32.78
C ALA A 123 -38.79 -4.32 -32.02
N ASP A 124 -38.66 -4.13 -30.70
CA ASP A 124 -39.63 -3.42 -29.87
C ASP A 124 -38.92 -2.81 -28.64
N PRO A 125 -38.81 -1.47 -28.52
CA PRO A 125 -38.20 -0.81 -27.36
C PRO A 125 -38.82 -1.21 -26.01
N ALA A 126 -40.09 -1.63 -25.99
CA ALA A 126 -40.74 -2.10 -24.76
C ALA A 126 -40.21 -3.44 -24.25
N ASN A 127 -39.43 -4.21 -25.05
CA ASN A 127 -38.72 -5.39 -24.58
C ASN A 127 -37.77 -5.07 -23.43
N PHE A 128 -37.16 -3.88 -23.43
CA PHE A 128 -36.32 -3.43 -22.33
C PHE A 128 -37.07 -3.42 -21.00
N LEU A 129 -38.30 -2.89 -21.00
CA LEU A 129 -39.17 -2.80 -19.82
C LEU A 129 -39.67 -4.18 -19.38
N ARG A 130 -40.04 -5.05 -20.32
CA ARG A 130 -40.50 -6.42 -20.04
C ARG A 130 -39.40 -7.28 -19.38
N SER A 131 -38.15 -7.04 -19.76
CA SER A 131 -36.98 -7.73 -19.23
C SER A 131 -36.39 -7.08 -17.97
N LEU A 132 -36.95 -5.95 -17.51
CA LEU A 132 -36.46 -5.22 -16.35
C LEU A 132 -36.69 -6.01 -15.05
N ARG A 133 -35.67 -6.10 -14.20
CA ARG A 133 -35.70 -6.78 -12.90
C ARG A 133 -34.95 -5.95 -11.87
N PHE A 134 -35.49 -5.87 -10.65
CA PHE A 134 -34.87 -5.14 -9.55
C PHE A 134 -34.40 -6.06 -8.44
N ILE A 135 -33.30 -5.69 -7.79
CA ILE A 135 -32.79 -6.31 -6.59
C ILE A 135 -32.55 -5.22 -5.55
N ASP A 136 -33.28 -5.29 -4.44
CA ASP A 136 -33.13 -4.34 -3.33
C ASP A 136 -32.10 -4.86 -2.34
N VAL A 137 -31.07 -4.06 -2.09
CA VAL A 137 -29.99 -4.32 -1.13
C VAL A 137 -30.24 -3.46 0.11
N PRO A 138 -30.21 -4.06 1.32
CA PRO A 138 -30.52 -3.33 2.54
C PRO A 138 -29.43 -2.28 2.86
N PRO A 139 -29.75 -1.29 3.71
CA PRO A 139 -28.78 -0.28 4.12
C PRO A 139 -27.57 -0.87 4.85
N ASP A 140 -26.43 -0.16 4.81
CA ASP A 140 -25.20 -0.49 5.54
C ASP A 140 -24.80 -1.97 5.42
N SER A 141 -24.68 -2.49 4.20
CA SER A 141 -24.45 -3.92 3.97
C SER A 141 -23.35 -4.17 2.96
N LEU A 142 -22.58 -5.23 3.18
CA LEU A 142 -21.60 -5.78 2.24
C LEU A 142 -22.29 -6.78 1.32
N PHE A 143 -22.16 -6.60 0.02
CA PHE A 143 -22.75 -7.48 -0.99
C PHE A 143 -21.81 -7.67 -2.18
N THR A 144 -22.00 -8.77 -2.90
CA THR A 144 -21.28 -9.06 -4.14
C THR A 144 -22.25 -9.06 -5.31
N VAL A 145 -21.74 -8.66 -6.48
CA VAL A 145 -22.47 -8.66 -7.73
C VAL A 145 -21.60 -9.26 -8.82
N ARG A 146 -22.20 -10.13 -9.63
CA ARG A 146 -21.59 -10.69 -10.83
C ARG A 146 -22.60 -10.65 -11.98
N PHE A 147 -22.19 -10.17 -13.15
CA PHE A 147 -23.00 -10.27 -14.36
C PHE A 147 -22.14 -10.30 -15.62
N GLY A 148 -22.68 -10.89 -16.68
CA GLY A 148 -22.04 -10.97 -17.99
C GLY A 148 -22.02 -9.63 -18.72
N GLY A 149 -21.07 -9.49 -19.64
CA GLY A 149 -21.04 -8.38 -20.60
C GLY A 149 -22.33 -8.30 -21.42
N GLY A 150 -22.68 -7.09 -21.84
CA GLY A 150 -23.91 -6.78 -22.57
C GLY A 150 -25.15 -6.59 -21.70
N THR A 151 -25.09 -6.88 -20.39
CA THR A 151 -26.22 -6.66 -19.46
C THR A 151 -26.42 -5.17 -19.20
N TRP A 152 -27.61 -4.66 -19.53
CA TRP A 152 -28.00 -3.30 -19.17
C TRP A 152 -28.25 -3.19 -17.67
N HIS A 153 -27.65 -2.20 -17.03
CA HIS A 153 -27.81 -2.01 -15.61
C HIS A 153 -27.80 -0.53 -15.20
N GLN A 154 -28.45 -0.28 -14.06
CA GLN A 154 -28.47 1.00 -13.37
C GLN A 154 -28.51 0.75 -11.86
N PHE A 155 -27.72 1.51 -11.13
CA PHE A 155 -27.71 1.49 -9.67
C PHE A 155 -28.16 2.83 -9.12
N ALA A 156 -29.00 2.78 -8.08
CA ALA A 156 -29.54 3.96 -7.43
C ALA A 156 -29.77 3.70 -5.94
N PRO A 157 -29.94 4.74 -5.10
CA PRO A 157 -30.35 4.54 -3.72
C PRO A 157 -31.74 3.89 -3.64
N LEU A 158 -31.94 3.09 -2.60
CA LEU A 158 -33.22 2.43 -2.35
C LEU A 158 -34.32 3.47 -2.06
N GLY A 159 -35.43 3.40 -2.79
CA GLY A 159 -36.55 4.35 -2.65
C GLY A 159 -36.41 5.64 -3.47
N GLY A 160 -35.43 5.74 -4.36
CA GLY A 160 -35.28 6.89 -5.27
C GLY A 160 -34.44 8.02 -4.67
N ALA A 161 -34.86 9.28 -4.87
CA ALA A 161 -34.13 10.46 -4.42
C ALA A 161 -33.82 10.38 -2.91
N SER A 162 -32.54 10.25 -2.59
CA SER A 162 -32.04 10.03 -1.23
C SER A 162 -30.89 10.99 -0.98
N THR A 163 -30.73 11.47 0.25
CA THR A 163 -29.52 12.22 0.65
C THR A 163 -28.32 11.30 0.91
N HIS A 164 -28.53 9.99 0.87
CA HIS A 164 -27.49 8.98 1.04
C HIS A 164 -27.05 8.43 -0.32
N PRO A 165 -25.75 8.10 -0.48
CA PRO A 165 -25.27 7.42 -1.67
C PRO A 165 -25.84 6.01 -1.76
N ALA A 166 -25.87 5.44 -2.96
CA ALA A 166 -26.27 4.04 -3.15
C ALA A 166 -25.21 3.11 -2.58
N PHE A 167 -23.95 3.22 -3.01
CA PHE A 167 -22.83 2.42 -2.50
C PHE A 167 -21.46 2.92 -2.95
N PHE A 168 -20.40 2.33 -2.37
CA PHE A 168 -19.03 2.37 -2.87
C PHE A 168 -18.56 0.93 -3.13
N ALA A 169 -17.82 0.72 -4.22
CA ALA A 169 -17.51 -0.62 -4.71
C ALA A 169 -16.06 -0.78 -5.16
N LEU A 170 -15.58 -2.02 -5.04
CA LEU A 170 -14.35 -2.52 -5.66
C LEU A 170 -14.75 -3.46 -6.80
N SER A 171 -14.45 -3.04 -8.03
CA SER A 171 -14.73 -3.77 -9.26
C SER A 171 -13.46 -4.45 -9.79
N CYS A 172 -13.56 -5.75 -10.05
CA CYS A 172 -12.56 -6.52 -10.77
C CYS A 172 -13.07 -6.76 -12.19
N HIS A 173 -12.33 -6.26 -13.17
CA HIS A 173 -12.52 -6.65 -14.56
C HIS A 173 -11.64 -7.88 -14.78
N THR A 174 -12.27 -9.03 -14.95
CA THR A 174 -11.54 -10.31 -15.04
C THR A 174 -10.78 -10.48 -16.35
N ASN A 175 -11.13 -9.70 -17.37
CA ASN A 175 -10.46 -9.68 -18.66
C ASN A 175 -10.87 -8.41 -19.43
N GLU A 176 -9.98 -7.42 -19.49
CA GLU A 176 -10.21 -6.17 -20.25
C GLU A 176 -10.18 -6.37 -21.77
N LEU A 177 -9.66 -7.50 -22.26
CA LEU A 177 -9.73 -7.90 -23.68
C LEU A 177 -11.03 -8.67 -24.00
N GLY A 178 -11.88 -8.92 -23.01
CA GLY A 178 -13.10 -9.71 -23.17
C GLY A 178 -14.28 -8.89 -23.69
N GLY A 179 -15.07 -9.50 -24.58
CA GLY A 179 -16.25 -8.88 -25.19
C GLY A 179 -16.00 -8.38 -26.60
N ASP A 180 -16.97 -7.68 -27.16
CA ASP A 180 -16.86 -7.06 -28.49
C ASP A 180 -16.28 -5.65 -28.34
N LEU A 181 -14.99 -5.50 -28.66
CA LEU A 181 -14.25 -4.24 -28.51
C LEU A 181 -13.99 -3.61 -29.88
N SER A 182 -14.24 -2.31 -30.01
CA SER A 182 -13.81 -1.56 -31.19
C SER A 182 -12.28 -1.51 -31.30
N GLU A 183 -11.76 -1.37 -32.52
CA GLU A 183 -10.31 -1.34 -32.76
C GLU A 183 -9.59 -0.21 -32.00
N SER A 184 -10.26 0.94 -31.82
CA SER A 184 -9.74 2.05 -31.00
C SER A 184 -9.68 1.69 -29.52
N LEU A 185 -10.70 1.01 -29.00
CA LEU A 185 -10.77 0.62 -27.59
C LEU A 185 -9.78 -0.50 -27.29
N LEU A 186 -9.61 -1.46 -28.21
CA LEU A 186 -8.59 -2.49 -28.12
C LEU A 186 -7.19 -1.88 -28.00
N ARG A 187 -6.87 -0.85 -28.80
CA ARG A 187 -5.59 -0.13 -28.68
C ARG A 187 -5.39 0.54 -27.32
N GLN A 188 -6.44 1.15 -26.76
CA GLN A 188 -6.39 1.75 -25.42
C GLN A 188 -6.18 0.70 -24.32
N VAL A 189 -6.85 -0.45 -24.42
CA VAL A 189 -6.64 -1.58 -23.48
C VAL A 189 -5.22 -2.10 -23.59
N MET A 190 -4.70 -2.29 -24.81
CA MET A 190 -3.33 -2.74 -25.04
C MET A 190 -2.28 -1.75 -24.51
N ALA A 191 -2.59 -0.45 -24.53
CA ALA A 191 -1.76 0.60 -23.94
C ALA A 191 -1.91 0.72 -22.41
N ASN A 192 -2.79 -0.06 -21.78
CA ASN A 192 -3.16 0.07 -20.36
C ASN A 192 -3.69 1.49 -20.04
N GLU A 193 -4.46 2.07 -20.95
CA GLU A 193 -5.04 3.42 -20.85
C GLU A 193 -6.58 3.42 -20.75
N ALA A 194 -7.22 2.25 -20.90
CA ALA A 194 -8.66 2.13 -20.79
C ALA A 194 -9.19 2.49 -19.38
N SER A 195 -10.41 3.02 -19.34
CA SER A 195 -11.15 3.45 -18.15
C SER A 195 -12.58 2.90 -18.17
N ILE A 196 -13.29 2.95 -17.04
CA ILE A 196 -14.70 2.51 -16.97
C ILE A 196 -15.57 3.27 -17.98
N PRO A 197 -15.52 4.62 -18.09
CA PRO A 197 -16.34 5.34 -19.07
C PRO A 197 -16.06 4.94 -20.51
N ALA A 198 -14.79 4.71 -20.88
CA ALA A 198 -14.41 4.27 -22.23
C ALA A 198 -14.98 2.88 -22.60
N LEU A 199 -15.23 2.04 -21.59
CA LEU A 199 -15.79 0.69 -21.73
C LEU A 199 -17.32 0.66 -21.57
N THR A 200 -17.97 1.83 -21.54
CA THR A 200 -19.39 1.98 -21.19
C THR A 200 -20.21 2.48 -22.37
N GLU A 201 -21.31 1.78 -22.67
CA GLU A 201 -22.30 2.20 -23.63
C GLU A 201 -23.60 2.58 -22.92
N VAL A 202 -24.08 3.80 -23.15
CA VAL A 202 -25.33 4.30 -22.57
C VAL A 202 -26.56 3.82 -23.34
N LEU A 203 -27.70 3.80 -22.65
CA LEU A 203 -28.96 3.32 -23.22
C LEU A 203 -29.42 4.16 -24.43
N PRO A 204 -29.94 3.54 -25.51
CA PRO A 204 -30.45 4.29 -26.66
C PRO A 204 -31.56 5.29 -26.30
N GLU A 205 -31.59 6.42 -27.01
CA GLU A 205 -32.48 7.54 -26.69
C GLU A 205 -33.97 7.16 -26.75
N CYS A 206 -34.36 6.33 -27.72
CA CYS A 206 -35.75 5.87 -27.86
C CYS A 206 -36.25 5.10 -26.62
N VAL A 207 -35.39 4.28 -26.01
CA VAL A 207 -35.70 3.53 -24.78
C VAL A 207 -35.70 4.48 -23.58
N THR A 208 -34.75 5.40 -23.51
CA THR A 208 -34.67 6.43 -22.46
C THR A 208 -35.95 7.30 -22.43
N GLN A 209 -36.43 7.74 -23.59
CA GLN A 209 -37.69 8.49 -23.71
C GLN A 209 -38.90 7.64 -23.31
N LEU A 210 -38.94 6.37 -23.72
CA LEU A 210 -40.00 5.44 -23.31
C LEU A 210 -40.05 5.28 -21.78
N MET A 211 -38.88 5.12 -21.14
CA MET A 211 -38.79 5.06 -19.68
C MET A 211 -39.29 6.34 -19.01
N ALA A 212 -38.93 7.51 -19.53
CA ALA A 212 -39.35 8.80 -19.00
C ALA A 212 -40.87 9.04 -19.15
N SER A 213 -41.47 8.50 -20.22
CA SER A 213 -42.91 8.63 -20.50
C SER A 213 -43.79 7.76 -19.59
N MET A 214 -43.22 6.72 -18.97
CA MET A 214 -43.91 5.84 -18.05
C MET A 214 -43.80 6.41 -16.63
N SER A 215 -44.92 6.68 -15.96
CA SER A 215 -44.85 7.09 -14.55
C SER A 215 -44.37 5.91 -13.69
N ALA A 216 -43.55 6.18 -12.67
CA ALA A 216 -43.01 5.15 -11.77
C ALA A 216 -44.10 4.29 -11.08
N GLY A 217 -45.34 4.77 -11.00
CA GLY A 217 -46.49 4.04 -10.47
C GLY A 217 -47.19 3.11 -11.48
N GLN A 218 -46.89 3.21 -12.77
CA GLN A 218 -47.50 2.40 -13.83
C GLN A 218 -46.69 1.13 -14.18
N LEU A 219 -45.41 1.07 -13.81
CA LEU A 219 -44.55 -0.08 -14.07
C LEU A 219 -44.42 -0.99 -12.84
N HIS A 220 -45.10 -2.13 -12.84
CA HIS A 220 -44.85 -3.17 -11.84
C HIS A 220 -43.63 -4.01 -12.25
N VAL A 221 -42.46 -3.68 -11.70
CA VAL A 221 -41.20 -4.39 -11.97
C VAL A 221 -40.99 -5.53 -10.97
N PRO A 222 -40.75 -6.78 -11.41
CA PRO A 222 -40.40 -7.86 -10.51
C PRO A 222 -39.16 -7.53 -9.69
N THR A 223 -39.30 -7.56 -8.37
CA THR A 223 -38.28 -7.11 -7.42
C THR A 223 -37.98 -8.20 -6.40
N VAL A 224 -36.69 -8.48 -6.19
CA VAL A 224 -36.20 -9.37 -5.12
C VAL A 224 -35.54 -8.53 -4.03
N ALA A 225 -36.09 -8.53 -2.82
CA ALA A 225 -35.51 -7.81 -1.70
C ALA A 225 -34.66 -8.75 -0.83
N LEU A 226 -33.39 -8.38 -0.62
CA LEU A 226 -32.47 -9.12 0.25
C LEU A 226 -32.46 -8.52 1.66
N SER A 227 -32.24 -9.36 2.67
CA SER A 227 -32.15 -8.93 4.07
C SER A 227 -31.46 -9.98 4.94
N LEU A 228 -30.70 -9.54 5.95
CA LEU A 228 -30.08 -10.43 6.95
C LEU A 228 -30.80 -10.40 8.30
N GLU A 229 -31.03 -9.22 8.87
CA GLU A 229 -31.49 -9.09 10.28
C GLU A 229 -33.01 -9.19 10.46
N ALA A 230 -33.77 -8.73 9.47
CA ALA A 230 -35.23 -8.64 9.57
C ALA A 230 -35.87 -8.84 8.20
N ALA A 231 -37.04 -9.49 8.17
CA ALA A 231 -37.75 -9.73 6.92
C ALA A 231 -38.03 -8.41 6.17
N PRO A 232 -37.97 -8.40 4.82
CA PRO A 232 -38.24 -7.21 4.04
C PRO A 232 -39.64 -6.65 4.35
N GLY A 233 -39.73 -5.33 4.56
CA GLY A 233 -40.98 -4.64 4.88
C GLY A 233 -41.47 -4.76 6.33
N SER A 234 -40.79 -5.53 7.19
CA SER A 234 -41.12 -5.65 8.61
C SER A 234 -40.97 -4.33 9.38
N LEU A 235 -41.69 -4.19 10.50
CA LEU A 235 -41.58 -3.02 11.38
C LEU A 235 -40.16 -2.85 11.94
N GLN A 236 -39.51 -3.95 12.33
CA GLN A 236 -38.11 -3.96 12.77
C GLN A 236 -37.20 -3.40 11.66
N GLY A 237 -37.33 -3.90 10.44
CA GLY A 237 -36.54 -3.41 9.30
C GLY A 237 -36.75 -1.91 9.03
N LYS A 238 -37.98 -1.42 9.16
CA LYS A 238 -38.31 0.01 9.01
C LYS A 238 -37.66 0.88 10.10
N LEU A 239 -37.73 0.46 11.36
CA LEU A 239 -37.12 1.17 12.50
C LEU A 239 -35.60 1.19 12.40
N CYS A 240 -34.98 0.04 12.12
CA CYS A 240 -33.53 -0.05 11.88
C CYS A 240 -33.13 0.82 10.69
N GLY A 241 -33.86 0.76 9.57
CA GLY A 241 -33.61 1.60 8.39
C GLY A 241 -33.68 3.10 8.69
N PHE A 242 -34.63 3.54 9.52
CA PHE A 242 -34.69 4.92 9.98
C PHE A 242 -33.44 5.30 10.80
N ALA A 243 -33.07 4.50 11.79
CA ALA A 243 -31.89 4.73 12.62
C ALA A 243 -30.59 4.77 11.78
N ARG A 244 -30.45 3.84 10.82
CA ARG A 244 -29.30 3.78 9.89
C ARG A 244 -29.17 5.08 9.09
N ARG A 245 -30.26 5.62 8.53
CA ARG A 245 -30.24 6.89 7.79
C ARG A 245 -29.81 8.06 8.69
N VAL A 246 -30.43 8.21 9.86
CA VAL A 246 -30.12 9.32 10.78
C VAL A 246 -28.64 9.27 11.23
N VAL A 247 -28.18 8.11 11.71
CA VAL A 247 -26.80 7.93 12.15
C VAL A 247 -25.81 8.07 10.97
N GLY A 248 -26.19 7.55 9.81
CA GLY A 248 -25.38 7.60 8.59
C GLY A 248 -25.12 9.01 8.09
N ALA A 249 -26.10 9.91 8.17
CA ALA A 249 -25.93 11.31 7.79
C ALA A 249 -24.88 11.99 8.66
N SER A 250 -24.96 11.82 9.98
CA SER A 250 -24.00 12.37 10.93
C SER A 250 -22.60 11.79 10.76
N ARG A 251 -22.47 10.47 10.61
CA ARG A 251 -21.16 9.81 10.43
C ARG A 251 -20.52 10.17 9.09
N ALA A 252 -21.31 10.30 8.02
CA ALA A 252 -20.83 10.74 6.72
C ALA A 252 -20.33 12.19 6.77
N ALA A 253 -21.06 13.10 7.44
CA ALA A 253 -20.63 14.48 7.64
C ALA A 253 -19.28 14.52 8.39
N LEU A 254 -19.14 13.79 9.49
CA LEU A 254 -17.88 13.69 10.23
C LEU A 254 -16.73 13.15 9.37
N ALA A 255 -16.99 12.12 8.55
CA ALA A 255 -15.98 11.55 7.65
C ALA A 255 -15.49 12.54 6.59
N ARG A 256 -16.36 13.43 6.09
CA ARG A 256 -16.01 14.47 5.11
C ARG A 256 -15.08 15.55 5.67
N PHE A 257 -15.12 15.80 6.99
CA PHE A 257 -14.18 16.71 7.64
C PHE A 257 -12.79 16.11 7.84
N GLY A 258 -12.64 14.78 7.66
CA GLY A 258 -11.34 14.13 7.65
C GLY A 258 -10.52 14.51 6.41
N ARG A 259 -9.19 14.38 6.49
CA ARG A 259 -8.32 14.49 5.31
C ARG A 259 -8.26 13.14 4.58
N ALA A 260 -8.26 13.19 3.25
CA ALA A 260 -7.90 12.03 2.44
C ALA A 260 -6.50 11.55 2.86
N GLY A 261 -6.36 10.24 3.12
CA GLY A 261 -5.06 9.70 3.49
C GLY A 261 -5.10 8.29 4.08
N GLY A 262 -3.89 7.79 4.30
CA GLY A 262 -3.53 6.55 4.96
C GLY A 262 -2.07 6.62 5.38
N PHE A 263 -1.60 5.61 6.09
CA PHE A 263 -0.19 5.51 6.49
C PHE A 263 0.48 4.43 5.65
N LEU A 264 1.53 4.81 4.92
CA LEU A 264 2.45 3.87 4.29
C LEU A 264 3.74 3.88 5.11
N ARG A 265 4.14 2.72 5.62
CA ARG A 265 5.45 2.54 6.26
C ARG A 265 6.29 1.64 5.37
N GLU A 266 7.30 2.21 4.76
CA GLU A 266 8.37 1.45 4.15
C GLU A 266 9.46 1.24 5.22
N SER A 267 9.78 -0.02 5.51
CA SER A 267 11.02 -0.30 6.23
C SER A 267 12.15 -0.29 5.20
N GLY A 268 13.09 0.64 5.32
CA GLY A 268 14.39 0.50 4.67
C GLY A 268 15.09 -0.79 5.12
N GLY A 269 16.13 -1.22 4.39
CA GLY A 269 16.81 -2.48 4.62
C GLY A 269 16.53 -3.53 3.56
N ARG A 270 17.03 -3.33 2.34
CA ARG A 270 17.11 -4.45 1.37
C ARG A 270 18.21 -5.45 1.73
N GLN A 271 19.12 -5.04 2.61
CA GLN A 271 20.32 -5.77 2.94
C GLN A 271 20.25 -6.36 4.35
N THR A 272 20.39 -7.67 4.42
CA THR A 272 20.49 -8.42 5.68
C THR A 272 21.88 -8.25 6.26
N VAL A 273 21.94 -7.86 7.53
CA VAL A 273 23.19 -7.86 8.30
C VAL A 273 23.18 -9.09 9.18
N ILE A 274 24.22 -9.91 9.06
CA ILE A 274 24.39 -11.15 9.81
C ILE A 274 25.42 -10.89 10.90
N GLU A 275 25.09 -11.26 12.12
CA GLU A 275 26.04 -11.27 13.24
C GLU A 275 26.97 -12.47 13.10
N MET A 276 28.26 -12.24 13.29
CA MET A 276 29.29 -13.27 13.30
C MET A 276 29.66 -13.59 14.75
N ASP A 277 30.02 -14.86 15.02
CA ASP A 277 30.45 -15.27 16.35
C ASP A 277 31.69 -14.49 16.81
N HIS A 278 32.64 -14.27 15.88
CA HIS A 278 33.89 -13.53 16.09
C HIS A 278 34.28 -12.73 14.83
N PRO A 279 35.12 -11.68 14.96
CA PRO A 279 35.72 -11.00 13.81
C PRO A 279 36.42 -11.99 12.88
N ALA A 280 36.42 -11.72 11.57
CA ALA A 280 36.99 -12.63 10.57
C ALA A 280 38.44 -13.04 10.90
N ASP A 281 38.81 -14.27 10.52
CA ASP A 281 40.17 -14.77 10.70
C ASP A 281 41.19 -13.84 10.01
N GLY A 282 42.26 -13.54 10.74
CA GLY A 282 43.30 -12.62 10.31
C GLY A 282 42.94 -11.14 10.36
N SER A 283 41.73 -10.71 10.77
CA SER A 283 41.41 -9.27 10.89
C SER A 283 42.30 -8.57 11.91
N LEU A 284 42.74 -7.35 11.59
CA LEU A 284 43.49 -6.47 12.50
C LEU A 284 42.76 -6.23 13.84
N LEU A 285 41.43 -6.42 13.91
CA LEU A 285 40.68 -6.28 15.15
C LEU A 285 41.11 -7.34 16.19
N ARG A 286 41.52 -8.53 15.73
CA ARG A 286 41.95 -9.61 16.62
C ARG A 286 43.27 -9.31 17.34
N ASP A 287 44.09 -8.45 16.75
CA ASP A 287 45.37 -8.00 17.32
C ASP A 287 45.17 -6.87 18.35
N GLN A 288 43.96 -6.35 18.48
CA GLN A 288 43.61 -5.34 19.48
C GLN A 288 43.20 -5.98 20.80
N PHE A 289 43.80 -5.52 21.89
CA PHE A 289 43.53 -5.97 23.27
C PHE A 289 43.72 -7.49 23.47
N THR A 290 44.82 -8.04 22.97
CA THR A 290 45.17 -9.48 23.09
C THR A 290 45.27 -9.98 24.53
N GLU A 291 45.59 -9.10 25.49
CA GLU A 291 45.60 -9.41 26.93
C GLU A 291 44.19 -9.62 27.52
N GLY A 292 43.12 -9.30 26.78
CA GLY A 292 41.73 -9.50 27.15
C GLY A 292 40.82 -8.30 26.83
N PHE A 293 39.56 -8.60 26.53
CA PHE A 293 38.50 -7.65 26.22
C PHE A 293 37.23 -7.92 27.05
N ASP A 294 36.38 -6.91 27.21
CA ASP A 294 35.12 -6.99 27.97
C ASP A 294 33.88 -7.06 27.05
N HIS A 295 34.03 -6.75 25.76
CA HIS A 295 32.99 -6.88 24.73
C HIS A 295 33.62 -7.15 23.36
N GLU A 296 32.96 -8.00 22.57
CA GLU A 296 33.25 -8.25 21.16
C GLU A 296 31.95 -8.46 20.38
N ASP A 297 31.81 -7.75 19.26
CA ASP A 297 30.81 -8.03 18.24
C ASP A 297 31.41 -7.91 16.84
N ALA A 298 30.81 -8.63 15.89
CA ALA A 298 31.20 -8.61 14.49
C ALA A 298 29.97 -8.85 13.61
N PHE A 299 29.89 -8.14 12.50
CA PHE A 299 28.77 -8.19 11.58
C PHE A 299 29.27 -8.18 10.14
N VAL A 300 28.52 -8.86 9.27
CA VAL A 300 28.75 -8.88 7.83
C VAL A 300 27.48 -8.54 7.05
N LEU A 301 27.63 -7.79 5.97
CA LEU A 301 26.60 -7.50 4.99
C LEU A 301 27.17 -7.83 3.61
N THR A 302 26.52 -8.75 2.90
CA THR A 302 26.97 -9.20 1.57
C THR A 302 26.14 -8.53 0.47
N LEU A 303 26.82 -7.83 -0.45
CA LEU A 303 26.24 -7.25 -1.66
C LEU A 303 26.42 -8.17 -2.86
N ALA A 304 25.41 -8.22 -3.73
CA ALA A 304 25.49 -8.97 -5.00
C ALA A 304 26.34 -8.21 -6.04
N ALA A 305 27.17 -8.92 -6.81
CA ALA A 305 28.17 -8.34 -7.73
C ALA A 305 27.68 -7.26 -8.69
N LYS A 306 26.41 -7.26 -9.11
CA LYS A 306 25.84 -6.22 -10.00
C LYS A 306 25.86 -4.81 -9.39
N GLN A 307 26.17 -4.66 -8.10
CA GLN A 307 26.24 -3.38 -7.39
C GLN A 307 27.68 -2.84 -7.25
N ALA A 308 28.70 -3.63 -7.60
CA ALA A 308 30.10 -3.30 -7.37
C ALA A 308 31.00 -3.72 -8.56
N THR A 309 30.67 -3.24 -9.76
CA THR A 309 31.51 -3.44 -10.96
C THR A 309 32.84 -2.67 -10.82
N ASP A 310 33.95 -3.39 -10.92
CA ASP A 310 35.35 -2.93 -11.07
C ASP A 310 35.92 -1.96 -10.01
N ALA A 311 35.23 -1.78 -8.87
CA ALA A 311 35.77 -0.99 -7.78
C ALA A 311 36.71 -1.81 -6.89
N SER A 312 37.89 -1.26 -6.61
CA SER A 312 38.87 -1.88 -5.71
C SER A 312 38.36 -1.88 -4.25
N ALA A 313 38.83 -2.83 -3.43
CA ALA A 313 38.38 -2.94 -2.03
C ALA A 313 38.63 -1.65 -1.25
N SER A 314 39.74 -0.98 -1.52
CA SER A 314 40.08 0.31 -0.91
C SER A 314 39.11 1.43 -1.29
N ALA A 315 38.69 1.50 -2.56
CA ALA A 315 37.72 2.50 -3.02
C ALA A 315 36.33 2.27 -2.44
N LEU A 316 35.90 1.00 -2.37
CA LEU A 316 34.66 0.61 -1.71
C LEU A 316 34.70 0.92 -0.21
N LEU A 317 35.81 0.63 0.47
CA LEU A 317 35.98 0.96 1.89
C LEU A 317 35.92 2.47 2.13
N ALA A 318 36.57 3.27 1.28
CA ALA A 318 36.50 4.73 1.37
C ALA A 318 35.06 5.25 1.21
N SER A 319 34.29 4.68 0.27
CA SER A 319 32.87 5.02 0.05
C SER A 319 32.00 4.64 1.25
N LEU A 320 32.26 3.48 1.85
CA LEU A 320 31.57 3.03 3.05
C LEU A 320 31.88 3.92 4.27
N LEU A 321 33.15 4.31 4.45
CA LEU A 321 33.56 5.26 5.50
C LEU A 321 32.95 6.65 5.30
N ASP A 322 32.81 7.12 4.05
CA ASP A 322 32.10 8.36 3.75
C ASP A 322 30.63 8.27 4.18
N ALA A 323 29.95 7.18 3.81
CA ALA A 323 28.55 6.97 4.12
C ALA A 323 28.28 6.90 5.64
N PHE A 324 29.19 6.32 6.42
CA PHE A 324 29.12 6.33 7.89
C PHE A 324 29.10 7.75 8.48
N VAL A 325 29.78 8.70 7.84
CA VAL A 325 29.89 10.09 8.30
C VAL A 325 28.75 10.94 7.76
N SER A 326 28.44 10.81 6.46
CA SER A 326 27.49 11.69 5.77
C SER A 326 26.02 11.40 6.11
N HIS A 327 25.68 10.14 6.42
CA HIS A 327 24.29 9.72 6.63
C HIS A 327 24.10 8.79 7.85
N PRO A 328 24.39 9.25 9.08
CA PRO A 328 24.15 8.45 10.26
C PRO A 328 22.63 8.18 10.44
N PRO A 329 22.23 6.95 10.83
CA PRO A 329 20.83 6.61 11.07
C PRO A 329 20.20 7.50 12.15
N VAL A 330 19.04 8.09 11.87
CA VAL A 330 18.35 9.04 12.76
C VAL A 330 18.13 8.47 14.17
N GLY A 331 17.75 7.19 14.27
CA GLY A 331 17.56 6.52 15.56
C GLY A 331 18.85 6.46 16.39
N VAL A 332 19.97 6.12 15.75
CA VAL A 332 21.30 6.09 16.39
C VAL A 332 21.75 7.51 16.77
N SER A 333 21.56 8.51 15.90
CA SER A 333 21.90 9.91 16.20
C SER A 333 21.14 10.44 17.43
N ARG A 334 19.85 10.13 17.57
CA ARG A 334 19.04 10.50 18.76
C ARG A 334 19.57 9.84 20.03
N MET A 335 19.96 8.56 19.96
CA MET A 335 20.58 7.87 21.10
C MET A 335 21.92 8.49 21.48
N MET A 336 22.75 8.88 20.51
CA MET A 336 24.02 9.55 20.79
C MET A 336 23.81 10.92 21.43
N ALA A 337 22.80 11.68 21.00
CA ALA A 337 22.45 12.95 21.64
C ALA A 337 22.07 12.75 23.12
N LEU A 338 21.24 11.74 23.41
CA LEU A 338 20.86 11.39 24.79
C LEU A 338 22.08 10.95 25.62
N ARG A 339 22.93 10.07 25.08
CA ARG A 339 24.18 9.63 25.72
C ARG A 339 25.05 10.84 26.07
N ASN A 340 25.28 11.72 25.10
CA ASN A 340 26.14 12.89 25.27
C ASN A 340 25.58 13.84 26.35
N MET A 341 24.27 14.03 26.42
CA MET A 341 23.62 14.80 27.48
C MET A 341 23.89 14.21 28.87
N LEU A 342 23.74 12.89 29.02
CA LEU A 342 23.92 12.21 30.30
C LEU A 342 25.38 12.16 30.77
N VAL A 343 26.32 12.01 29.83
CA VAL A 343 27.74 11.83 30.16
C VAL A 343 28.55 13.14 30.24
N ARG A 344 27.99 14.26 29.76
CA ARG A 344 28.66 15.57 29.76
C ARG A 344 29.09 16.04 31.17
N PRO A 345 28.27 15.93 32.23
CA PRO A 345 28.70 16.30 33.58
C PRO A 345 29.86 15.46 34.12
N LEU A 346 30.03 14.23 33.61
CA LEU A 346 31.09 13.31 34.02
C LEU A 346 32.41 13.56 33.27
N GLY A 347 32.44 14.57 32.37
CA GLY A 347 33.63 14.93 31.61
C GLY A 347 34.13 13.83 30.68
N LEU A 348 33.21 13.03 30.13
CA LEU A 348 33.49 12.00 29.10
C LEU A 348 33.43 12.59 27.69
N ARG A 349 34.06 11.91 26.72
CA ARG A 349 34.10 12.34 25.33
C ARG A 349 32.72 12.25 24.68
N THR A 350 32.31 13.33 24.01
CA THR A 350 31.06 13.41 23.24
C THR A 350 31.36 13.43 21.72
N SER A 351 30.49 12.81 20.92
CA SER A 351 30.56 12.80 19.45
C SER A 351 29.15 12.67 18.87
N SER A 352 28.90 13.29 17.71
CA SER A 352 27.63 13.14 16.98
C SER A 352 27.51 11.79 16.27
N LEU A 353 28.63 11.11 16.02
CA LEU A 353 28.67 9.72 15.56
C LEU A 353 28.75 8.75 16.73
N ALA A 354 28.12 7.59 16.57
CA ALA A 354 28.24 6.50 17.52
C ALA A 354 29.58 5.75 17.36
N CYS A 355 30.04 5.11 18.43
CA CYS A 355 30.88 3.93 18.25
C CYS A 355 30.04 2.92 17.43
N PRO A 356 30.60 2.30 16.39
CA PRO A 356 32.04 2.07 16.13
C PRO A 356 32.84 3.15 15.36
N VAL A 357 32.19 4.15 14.76
CA VAL A 357 32.83 5.07 13.77
C VAL A 357 33.13 6.47 14.31
N SER A 358 32.98 6.67 15.62
CA SER A 358 33.10 8.00 16.25
C SER A 358 34.49 8.66 16.13
N SER A 359 35.55 7.91 15.79
CA SER A 359 36.87 8.47 15.53
C SER A 359 37.00 9.15 14.16
N LEU A 360 36.09 8.91 13.21
CA LEU A 360 36.13 9.51 11.87
C LEU A 360 35.93 11.03 11.86
N LEU A 361 35.37 11.61 12.92
CA LEU A 361 35.19 13.06 13.08
C LEU A 361 36.32 13.75 13.88
N GLY A 362 37.30 12.99 14.37
CA GLY A 362 38.39 13.54 15.18
C GLY A 362 39.49 14.15 14.32
N HIS A 363 40.13 15.22 14.80
CA HIS A 363 41.43 15.66 14.31
C HIS A 363 42.52 14.87 15.05
N SER A 364 43.47 14.28 14.35
CA SER A 364 44.57 13.50 14.96
C SER A 364 45.79 13.45 14.06
N ASP A 365 46.98 13.43 14.66
CA ASP A 365 48.29 13.11 14.04
C ASP A 365 48.41 11.61 13.66
N ARG A 366 47.28 10.99 13.27
CA ARG A 366 47.17 9.57 12.95
C ARG A 366 47.28 9.36 11.45
N ALA A 367 47.60 8.15 11.04
CA ALA A 367 47.62 7.76 9.63
C ALA A 367 46.25 8.03 8.97
N LEU A 368 46.27 8.46 7.71
CA LEU A 368 45.06 8.74 6.92
C LEU A 368 44.82 7.63 5.91
N PHE A 369 43.68 6.93 6.02
CA PHE A 369 43.21 6.04 4.97
C PHE A 369 42.61 6.87 3.83
N ALA A 370 42.99 6.52 2.59
CA ALA A 370 42.61 7.25 1.37
C ALA A 370 42.86 8.77 1.44
N GLY A 371 43.87 9.20 2.24
CA GLY A 371 44.20 10.62 2.44
C GLY A 371 43.14 11.45 3.15
N ARG A 372 42.07 10.83 3.69
CA ARG A 372 40.89 11.55 4.22
C ARG A 372 40.44 11.10 5.61
N PHE A 373 40.54 9.81 5.91
CA PHE A 373 39.95 9.24 7.12
C PHE A 373 41.01 8.92 8.17
N PRO A 374 40.95 9.50 9.39
CA PRO A 374 41.92 9.20 10.43
C PRO A 374 41.72 7.78 10.99
N VAL A 375 42.74 6.94 10.86
CA VAL A 375 42.72 5.53 11.28
C VAL A 375 43.87 5.24 12.25
N ILE A 376 43.68 4.26 13.12
CA ILE A 376 44.74 3.76 14.02
C ILE A 376 45.69 2.85 13.25
N ASP A 377 45.12 2.01 12.38
CA ASP A 377 45.85 1.05 11.56
C ASP A 377 45.03 0.74 10.30
N GLN A 378 45.69 0.22 9.27
CA GLN A 378 45.06 -0.14 8.00
C GLN A 378 45.82 -1.28 7.32
N ARG A 379 45.09 -2.14 6.60
CA ARG A 379 45.68 -3.19 5.77
C ARG A 379 44.96 -3.29 4.44
N VAL A 380 45.72 -3.33 3.36
CA VAL A 380 45.24 -3.57 2.00
C VAL A 380 46.02 -4.75 1.44
N SER A 381 45.33 -5.72 0.84
CA SER A 381 46.00 -6.86 0.21
C SER A 381 46.64 -6.48 -1.13
N ASP A 382 47.65 -7.22 -1.56
CA ASP A 382 48.46 -6.91 -2.76
C ASP A 382 47.63 -6.73 -4.06
N LYS A 383 46.45 -7.37 -4.14
CA LYS A 383 45.53 -7.29 -5.28
C LYS A 383 44.36 -6.34 -5.04
N ASP A 384 44.36 -5.58 -3.95
CA ASP A 384 43.28 -4.70 -3.49
C ASP A 384 41.89 -5.38 -3.52
N ARG A 385 41.89 -6.67 -3.12
CA ARG A 385 40.67 -7.50 -2.96
C ARG A 385 40.20 -7.55 -1.52
N TYR A 386 41.00 -7.00 -0.61
CA TYR A 386 40.68 -6.87 0.79
C TYR A 386 41.30 -5.59 1.31
N ALA A 387 40.49 -4.77 1.96
CA ALA A 387 40.93 -3.58 2.67
C ALA A 387 40.24 -3.54 4.04
N GLU A 388 40.97 -3.19 5.09
CA GLU A 388 40.40 -2.96 6.41
C GLU A 388 41.08 -1.79 7.10
N VAL A 389 40.34 -1.13 7.99
CA VAL A 389 40.84 -0.05 8.84
C VAL A 389 40.44 -0.26 10.29
N ILE A 390 41.33 0.11 11.20
CA ILE A 390 41.06 0.16 12.63
C ILE A 390 40.73 1.60 13.03
N LEU A 391 39.53 1.75 13.56
CA LEU A 391 38.99 2.95 14.17
C LEU A 391 39.02 2.79 15.68
N GLY A 392 38.96 3.89 16.42
CA GLY A 392 38.92 3.81 17.87
C GLY A 392 39.28 5.09 18.59
N ALA A 393 38.79 5.18 19.82
CA ALA A 393 39.18 6.22 20.75
C ALA A 393 39.37 5.64 22.16
N ASP A 394 40.22 6.33 22.92
CA ASP A 394 40.46 6.06 24.32
C ASP A 394 39.79 7.15 25.17
N ASP A 395 39.07 6.75 26.20
CA ASP A 395 38.43 7.65 27.16
C ASP A 395 38.78 7.22 28.59
N LYS A 396 38.32 7.95 29.60
CA LYS A 396 38.59 7.71 31.03
C LYS A 396 38.01 6.38 31.52
N HIS A 397 36.91 5.93 30.92
CA HIS A 397 36.13 4.78 31.39
C HIS A 397 36.39 3.49 30.60
N LEU A 398 36.66 3.59 29.30
CA LEU A 398 36.96 2.46 28.41
C LEU A 398 37.82 2.89 27.21
N ARG A 399 38.38 1.90 26.53
CA ARG A 399 38.99 2.02 25.21
C ARG A 399 38.18 1.14 24.26
N PHE A 400 37.84 1.64 23.08
CA PHE A 400 37.21 0.82 22.05
C PHE A 400 38.04 0.84 20.78
N ARG A 401 38.03 -0.29 20.08
CA ARG A 401 38.58 -0.45 18.74
C ARG A 401 37.49 -1.03 17.86
N SER A 402 37.37 -0.52 16.66
CA SER A 402 36.41 -1.01 15.70
C SER A 402 37.10 -1.24 14.37
N CYS A 403 36.70 -2.30 13.68
CA CYS A 403 37.19 -2.61 12.36
C CYS A 403 36.09 -2.40 11.34
N VAL A 404 36.42 -1.71 10.25
CA VAL A 404 35.60 -1.67 9.04
C VAL A 404 36.41 -2.32 7.94
N ALA A 405 35.88 -3.38 7.33
CA ALA A 405 36.57 -4.10 6.27
C ALA A 405 35.67 -4.31 5.05
N VAL A 406 36.29 -4.37 3.89
CA VAL A 406 35.67 -4.75 2.63
C VAL A 406 36.47 -5.90 2.02
N ARG A 407 35.76 -6.96 1.64
CA ARG A 407 36.32 -8.09 0.90
C ARG A 407 35.59 -8.25 -0.43
N VAL A 408 36.34 -8.22 -1.51
CA VAL A 408 35.82 -8.41 -2.87
C VAL A 408 36.17 -9.82 -3.33
N THR A 409 35.15 -10.63 -3.58
CA THR A 409 35.27 -11.98 -4.16
C THR A 409 34.48 -12.05 -5.47
N ASP A 410 34.73 -13.07 -6.28
CA ASP A 410 34.09 -13.16 -7.59
C ASP A 410 32.59 -13.38 -7.40
N GLY A 411 31.79 -12.36 -7.76
CA GLY A 411 30.34 -12.39 -7.62
C GLY A 411 29.75 -11.76 -6.35
N ARG A 412 30.56 -11.35 -5.36
CA ARG A 412 30.05 -10.74 -4.12
C ARG A 412 31.06 -9.82 -3.41
N VAL A 413 30.52 -8.85 -2.69
CA VAL A 413 31.29 -7.94 -1.81
C VAL A 413 30.80 -8.09 -0.38
N ASP A 414 31.69 -8.46 0.53
CA ASP A 414 31.38 -8.54 1.97
C ASP A 414 31.87 -7.27 2.67
N LEU A 415 30.93 -6.55 3.28
CA LEU A 415 31.18 -5.39 4.13
C LEU A 415 31.13 -5.86 5.59
N MET A 416 32.19 -5.61 6.35
CA MET A 416 32.30 -6.09 7.73
C MET A 416 32.45 -4.92 8.70
N LEU A 417 31.82 -5.04 9.85
CA LEU A 417 31.93 -4.11 10.97
C LEU A 417 32.08 -4.89 12.27
N GLY A 418 33.16 -4.66 13.00
CA GLY A 418 33.37 -5.28 14.30
C GLY A 418 33.82 -4.29 15.35
N THR A 419 33.57 -4.60 16.62
CA THR A 419 33.98 -3.78 17.77
C THR A 419 34.54 -4.63 18.88
N ARG A 420 35.66 -4.18 19.47
CA ARG A 420 36.19 -4.65 20.74
C ARG A 420 36.28 -3.52 21.76
N VAL A 421 35.95 -3.82 23.01
CA VAL A 421 36.02 -2.84 24.11
C VAL A 421 36.80 -3.41 25.28
N ARG A 422 37.67 -2.58 25.88
CA ARG A 422 38.36 -2.84 27.14
C ARG A 422 38.06 -1.74 28.15
N CYS A 423 37.41 -2.09 29.25
CA CYS A 423 37.07 -1.18 30.34
C CYS A 423 38.31 -0.84 31.18
N LYS A 424 38.45 0.43 31.57
CA LYS A 424 39.54 0.88 32.46
C LYS A 424 39.18 0.79 33.93
N ASN A 425 37.88 0.92 34.27
CA ASN A 425 37.41 0.99 35.65
C ASN A 425 35.99 0.40 35.82
N THR A 426 35.50 0.40 37.05
CA THR A 426 34.17 -0.12 37.42
C THR A 426 33.04 0.64 36.74
N PHE A 427 33.15 1.96 36.60
CA PHE A 427 32.17 2.77 35.88
C PHE A 427 32.10 2.35 34.40
N GLY A 428 33.23 2.11 33.74
CA GLY A 428 33.27 1.59 32.37
C GLY A 428 32.57 0.23 32.22
N ARG A 429 32.78 -0.68 33.19
CA ARG A 429 32.10 -2.00 33.19
C ARG A 429 30.59 -1.87 33.36
N LEU A 430 30.12 -1.00 34.25
CA LEU A 430 28.69 -0.75 34.42
C LEU A 430 28.08 -0.11 33.16
N TYR A 431 28.75 0.89 32.60
CA TYR A 431 28.34 1.55 31.36
C TYR A 431 28.20 0.55 30.22
N LEU A 432 29.22 -0.30 30.00
CA LEU A 432 29.21 -1.31 28.95
C LEU A 432 28.03 -2.27 29.10
N ARG A 433 27.78 -2.80 30.31
CA ARG A 433 26.63 -3.69 30.57
C ARG A 433 25.27 -3.07 30.21
N LEU A 434 25.11 -1.76 30.42
CA LEU A 434 23.86 -1.06 30.10
C LEU A 434 23.65 -0.89 28.60
N ILE A 435 24.73 -0.71 27.84
CA ILE A 435 24.63 -0.41 26.40
C ILE A 435 24.84 -1.63 25.51
N ASP A 436 25.49 -2.69 26.00
CA ASP A 436 25.94 -3.85 25.22
C ASP A 436 24.83 -4.46 24.36
N GLY A 437 23.71 -4.82 24.99
CA GLY A 437 22.58 -5.42 24.26
C GLY A 437 22.01 -4.53 23.16
N VAL A 438 21.97 -3.21 23.38
CA VAL A 438 21.50 -2.24 22.38
C VAL A 438 22.57 -2.01 21.30
N HIS A 439 23.85 -2.00 21.67
CA HIS A 439 24.96 -1.86 20.73
C HIS A 439 24.96 -3.02 19.72
N ARG A 440 24.95 -4.25 20.24
CA ARG A 440 24.99 -5.49 19.45
C ARG A 440 23.73 -5.66 18.60
N ARG A 441 22.54 -5.49 19.17
CA ARG A 441 21.27 -5.79 18.46
C ARG A 441 20.74 -4.65 17.59
N TYR A 442 21.18 -3.41 17.83
CA TYR A 442 20.64 -2.24 17.13
C TYR A 442 21.74 -1.37 16.52
N VAL A 443 22.67 -0.83 17.30
CA VAL A 443 23.61 0.19 16.81
C VAL A 443 24.48 -0.34 15.68
N SER A 444 25.25 -1.40 15.92
CA SER A 444 26.17 -1.98 14.92
C SER A 444 25.47 -2.41 13.61
N PRO A 445 24.40 -3.23 13.65
CA PRO A 445 23.74 -3.66 12.42
C PRO A 445 23.02 -2.53 11.68
N VAL A 446 22.43 -1.56 12.39
CA VAL A 446 21.76 -0.41 11.75
C VAL A 446 22.79 0.53 11.12
N MET A 447 23.92 0.77 11.78
CA MET A 447 25.02 1.56 11.22
C MET A 447 25.57 0.94 9.94
N LEU A 448 25.93 -0.35 9.96
CA LEU A 448 26.48 -1.04 8.77
C LEU A 448 25.50 -1.03 7.60
N ARG A 449 24.22 -1.34 7.87
CA ARG A 449 23.16 -1.34 6.85
C ARG A 449 22.97 0.03 6.21
N ALA A 450 22.83 1.08 7.01
CA ALA A 450 22.57 2.42 6.48
C ALA A 450 23.76 2.95 5.65
N ALA A 451 24.99 2.68 6.09
CA ALA A 451 26.18 3.06 5.35
C ALA A 451 26.29 2.30 4.01
N ALA A 452 26.02 0.99 4.01
CA ALA A 452 26.00 0.18 2.79
C ALA A 452 24.91 0.64 1.80
N GLU A 453 23.71 0.95 2.29
CA GLU A 453 22.61 1.45 1.45
C GLU A 453 22.94 2.81 0.83
N THR A 454 23.52 3.71 1.61
CA THR A 454 23.92 5.05 1.14
C THR A 454 25.04 4.97 0.11
N ALA A 455 26.02 4.10 0.32
CA ALA A 455 27.18 3.99 -0.55
C ALA A 455 26.90 3.20 -1.85
N PHE A 456 26.03 2.19 -1.82
CA PHE A 456 25.98 1.17 -2.89
C PHE A 456 24.59 0.86 -3.46
N VAL A 457 23.50 1.42 -2.91
CA VAL A 457 22.15 1.21 -3.47
C VAL A 457 21.73 2.42 -4.31
N PRO A 458 21.39 2.24 -5.61
CA PRO A 458 20.86 3.32 -6.42
C PRO A 458 19.58 3.87 -5.78
N ARG A 459 19.56 5.17 -5.46
CA ARG A 459 18.32 5.82 -5.03
C ARG A 459 17.35 5.79 -6.20
N ALA A 460 16.23 5.10 -6.05
CA ALA A 460 15.09 5.36 -6.91
C ALA A 460 14.76 6.85 -6.77
N ALA A 461 14.72 7.58 -7.90
CA ALA A 461 14.36 8.99 -7.88
C ALA A 461 13.05 9.15 -7.11
N PRO A 462 12.93 10.13 -6.19
CA PRO A 462 11.65 10.41 -5.57
C PRO A 462 10.66 10.70 -6.69
N ARG A 463 9.61 9.87 -6.81
CA ARG A 463 8.46 10.19 -7.65
C ARG A 463 7.85 11.46 -7.05
N VAL A 464 8.26 12.61 -7.57
CA VAL A 464 7.66 13.90 -7.28
C VAL A 464 6.24 13.81 -7.82
N VAL A 465 5.29 13.52 -6.94
CA VAL A 465 3.88 13.75 -7.22
C VAL A 465 3.71 15.26 -7.19
N MET A 466 3.82 15.90 -8.36
CA MET A 466 3.42 17.30 -8.50
C MET A 466 1.91 17.36 -8.28
N VAL A 467 1.51 17.74 -7.08
CA VAL A 467 0.15 18.21 -6.82
C VAL A 467 0.04 19.56 -7.51
N SER A 468 -0.52 19.55 -8.72
CA SER A 468 -0.91 20.78 -9.41
C SER A 468 -2.05 21.40 -8.63
N MET A 469 -1.80 22.55 -7.99
CA MET A 469 -2.84 23.36 -7.38
C MET A 469 -3.74 23.93 -8.48
N PRO A 470 -5.07 23.96 -8.30
CA PRO A 470 -5.96 24.62 -9.24
C PRO A 470 -5.67 26.12 -9.25
N GLN A 471 -5.45 26.68 -10.44
CA GLN A 471 -5.40 28.14 -10.60
C GLN A 471 -6.80 28.70 -10.35
N ALA A 472 -6.81 29.83 -9.62
CA ALA A 472 -7.99 30.53 -9.11
C ALA A 472 -8.87 31.12 -10.22
#